data_AF-A0A6I9QRZ8-F1
#
_entry.id   AF-A0A6I9QRZ8-F1
#
_cell.length_a   1.000
_cell.length_b   1.000
_cell.length_c   1.000
_cell.angle_alpha   90.00
_cell.angle_beta   90.00
_cell.angle_gamma   90.00
#
_symmetry.space_group_name_H-M   'P 1'
#
loop_
_entity.id
_entity.type
_entity.pdbx_description
1 polymer ?
#
loop_
_entity_poly.entity_id
_entity_poly.type
_entity_poly.pdbx_seq_one_letter_code
_entity_poly.pdbx_strand_id
1 'polypeptide(L)'
;MGKTAKGSRKGKKAWRANIKTDDIDEYFEKTTKDSLSGAASLPSLPSDSLFYVDKSTDIPVKRKIEKKREKVLHYESLLQRNPFVQPVPSSTLKKSKKKRKEILKEKTETQNASKGEDSATTLHDIWNEKGEVHAKAKKKSSTSLIPAVEVEPPGCSFNPPFEAHQDSLARAVADEMQKIYKKELGPQPVPPTVTGEIVAEEDKFFLDADDGNESDVEEGEGDVGNELHAQRKVKTKMVTQVERNRRARHKEQLKAEAEAEKLENLNKEIDSLPDILKDIAKEDEEKHRRHMRRVVAKQERLKAAPPRLGKHKFEPAPLQVLLTEEISGSLRKLKGCCTLARDRFKSLEKRGLLVPKAKGRRRK
;
A
#
# COMPACT_ATOMS: atom_id res chain seq x y z
N MET A 1 -17.87 47.89 -22.98
CA MET A 1 -18.25 48.23 -24.38
C MET A 1 -19.55 49.05 -24.37
N GLY A 2 -19.46 50.32 -23.96
CA GLY A 2 -20.54 51.29 -24.13
C GLY A 2 -20.33 52.03 -25.45
N LYS A 3 -21.39 52.23 -26.24
CA LYS A 3 -21.30 52.99 -27.49
C LYS A 3 -20.95 54.45 -27.15
N THR A 4 -19.76 54.92 -27.53
CA THR A 4 -19.38 56.33 -27.36
C THR A 4 -20.33 57.20 -28.18
N ALA A 5 -20.98 58.17 -27.54
CA ALA A 5 -21.91 59.08 -28.21
C ALA A 5 -21.21 59.81 -29.37
N LYS A 6 -21.81 59.81 -30.56
CA LYS A 6 -21.24 60.49 -31.73
C LYS A 6 -21.36 62.00 -31.54
N GLY A 7 -20.31 62.65 -31.05
CA GLY A 7 -20.21 64.11 -30.99
C GLY A 7 -20.32 64.74 -32.39
N SER A 8 -20.99 65.88 -32.48
CA SER A 8 -21.22 66.62 -33.74
C SER A 8 -19.90 66.88 -34.48
N ARG A 9 -19.85 66.53 -35.78
CA ARG A 9 -18.66 66.70 -36.63
C ARG A 9 -18.62 68.04 -37.38
N LYS A 10 -19.45 69.01 -36.98
CA LYS A 10 -19.55 70.29 -37.67
C LYS A 10 -18.52 71.28 -37.11
N GLY A 11 -17.38 71.39 -37.80
CA GLY A 11 -16.32 72.37 -37.53
C GLY A 11 -14.96 71.76 -37.17
N LYS A 12 -13.88 72.50 -37.47
CA LYS A 12 -12.48 72.03 -37.27
C LYS A 12 -12.15 71.70 -35.82
N LYS A 13 -12.70 72.44 -34.85
CA LYS A 13 -12.48 72.17 -33.41
C LYS A 13 -13.07 70.83 -32.98
N ALA A 14 -14.28 70.52 -33.41
CA ALA A 14 -14.94 69.24 -33.08
C ALA A 14 -14.26 68.04 -33.78
N TRP A 15 -13.67 68.25 -34.95
CA TRP A 15 -12.82 67.25 -35.60
C TRP A 15 -11.58 66.92 -34.77
N ARG A 16 -10.86 67.92 -34.27
CA ARG A 16 -9.67 67.71 -33.43
C ARG A 16 -9.98 66.97 -32.13
N ALA A 17 -11.11 67.30 -31.49
CA ALA A 17 -11.52 66.66 -30.24
C ALA A 17 -11.96 65.18 -30.40
N ASN A 18 -12.32 64.76 -31.62
CA ASN A 18 -12.75 63.39 -31.91
C ASN A 18 -11.65 62.49 -32.51
N ILE A 19 -10.43 63.01 -32.70
CA ILE A 19 -9.26 62.17 -33.03
C ILE A 19 -8.77 61.58 -31.72
N LYS A 20 -8.77 60.25 -31.64
CA LYS A 20 -8.24 59.55 -30.46
C LYS A 20 -6.73 59.74 -30.43
N THR A 21 -6.22 60.39 -29.39
CA THR A 21 -4.78 60.47 -29.09
C THR A 21 -4.31 59.36 -28.16
N ASP A 22 -5.24 58.54 -27.68
CA ASP A 22 -5.01 57.45 -26.72
C ASP A 22 -3.81 56.57 -27.10
N ASP A 23 -3.64 56.23 -28.38
CA ASP A 23 -2.53 55.38 -28.84
C ASP A 23 -1.15 56.06 -28.66
N ILE A 24 -1.10 57.39 -28.83
CA ILE A 24 0.11 58.19 -28.66
C ILE A 24 0.43 58.35 -27.18
N ASP A 25 -0.60 58.63 -26.37
CA ASP A 25 -0.47 58.79 -24.92
C ASP A 25 -0.06 57.45 -24.27
N GLU A 26 -0.64 56.32 -24.72
CA GLU A 26 -0.25 54.99 -24.29
C GLU A 26 1.21 54.65 -24.66
N TYR A 27 1.67 55.06 -25.84
CA TYR A 27 3.07 54.87 -26.23
C TYR A 27 4.00 55.62 -25.29
N PHE A 28 3.74 56.90 -25.02
CA PHE A 28 4.55 57.67 -24.09
C PHE A 28 4.51 57.08 -22.69
N GLU A 29 3.33 56.75 -22.15
CA GLU A 29 3.24 56.10 -20.84
C GLU A 29 4.01 54.77 -20.74
N LYS A 30 3.94 53.94 -21.79
CA LYS A 30 4.69 52.68 -21.84
C LYS A 30 6.19 52.97 -21.86
N THR A 31 6.66 53.93 -22.67
CA THR A 31 8.08 54.32 -22.68
C THR A 31 8.54 54.86 -21.31
N THR A 32 7.72 55.64 -20.61
CA THR A 32 8.05 56.13 -19.26
C THR A 32 8.09 55.00 -18.25
N LYS A 33 7.12 54.08 -18.27
CA LYS A 33 7.09 52.88 -17.40
C LYS A 33 8.29 51.96 -17.67
N ASP A 34 8.67 51.80 -18.93
CA ASP A 34 9.83 51.01 -19.33
C ASP A 34 11.13 51.67 -18.87
N SER A 35 11.22 53.00 -18.90
CA SER A 35 12.36 53.74 -18.32
C SER A 35 12.47 53.58 -16.80
N LEU A 36 11.34 53.60 -16.09
CA LEU A 36 11.30 53.45 -14.63
C LEU A 36 11.61 52.02 -14.17
N SER A 37 11.22 51.02 -14.96
CA SER A 37 11.48 49.61 -14.66
C SER A 37 12.89 49.16 -15.09
N GLY A 38 13.68 50.05 -15.69
CA GLY A 38 15.02 49.75 -16.21
C GLY A 38 15.00 48.94 -17.53
N ALA A 39 13.84 48.82 -18.16
CA ALA A 39 13.60 48.02 -19.37
C ALA A 39 13.67 48.84 -20.68
N ALA A 40 13.89 50.16 -20.62
CA ALA A 40 13.80 51.08 -21.77
C ALA A 40 14.65 50.71 -23.00
N SER A 41 15.70 49.90 -22.85
CA SER A 41 16.58 49.51 -23.97
C SER A 41 16.28 48.12 -24.54
N LEU A 42 15.38 47.34 -23.92
CA LEU A 42 15.15 45.93 -24.29
C LEU A 42 14.64 45.69 -25.72
N PRO A 43 13.73 46.50 -26.31
CA PRO A 43 13.26 46.24 -27.67
C PRO A 43 14.24 46.70 -28.76
N SER A 44 15.20 47.56 -28.43
CA SER A 44 16.19 48.11 -29.37
C SER A 44 17.48 47.30 -29.43
N LEU A 45 17.85 46.62 -28.33
CA LEU A 45 19.07 45.84 -28.25
C LEU A 45 18.96 44.51 -29.02
N PRO A 46 20.04 44.07 -29.70
CA PRO A 46 20.08 42.74 -30.30
C PRO A 46 19.96 41.65 -29.23
N SER A 47 19.28 40.55 -29.56
CA SER A 47 19.01 39.41 -28.66
C SER A 47 20.25 38.87 -27.95
N ASP A 48 21.39 38.92 -28.63
CA ASP A 48 22.66 38.36 -28.16
C ASP A 48 23.27 39.17 -27.02
N SER A 49 22.88 40.44 -26.86
CA SER A 49 23.33 41.29 -25.75
C SER A 49 22.41 41.23 -24.52
N LEU A 50 21.22 40.61 -24.64
CA LEU A 50 20.26 40.52 -23.54
C LEU A 50 20.67 39.49 -22.49
N PHE A 51 21.45 38.48 -22.89
CA PHE A 51 21.79 37.33 -22.04
C PHE A 51 23.30 37.08 -22.05
N TYR A 52 23.94 37.30 -20.90
CA TYR A 52 25.29 36.82 -20.65
C TYR A 52 25.22 35.49 -19.90
N VAL A 53 25.76 34.43 -20.49
CA VAL A 53 25.94 33.15 -19.79
C VAL A 53 27.24 33.25 -18.99
N ASP A 54 27.11 33.56 -17.71
CA ASP A 54 28.24 33.57 -16.79
C ASP A 54 28.74 32.13 -16.56
N LYS A 55 29.85 31.79 -17.23
CA LYS A 55 30.54 30.50 -17.11
C LYS A 55 31.57 30.49 -15.99
N SER A 56 31.72 31.58 -15.24
CA SER A 56 32.67 31.64 -14.13
C SER A 56 32.28 30.62 -13.05
N THR A 57 33.25 29.79 -12.66
CA THR A 57 33.09 28.83 -11.58
C THR A 57 33.47 29.49 -10.26
N ASP A 58 32.73 30.53 -9.88
CA ASP A 58 32.98 31.23 -8.62
C ASP A 58 32.52 30.36 -7.44
N ILE A 59 33.47 29.61 -6.89
CA ILE A 59 33.37 28.74 -5.71
C ILE A 59 32.66 29.43 -4.52
N PRO A 60 32.89 30.72 -4.18
CA PRO A 60 32.20 31.34 -3.05
C PRO A 60 30.70 31.55 -3.28
N VAL A 61 30.27 31.78 -4.52
CA VAL A 61 28.86 31.97 -4.86
C VAL A 61 28.12 30.64 -4.80
N LYS A 62 28.73 29.56 -5.34
CA LYS A 62 28.19 28.19 -5.24
C LYS A 62 27.96 27.78 -3.79
N ARG A 63 28.96 27.99 -2.92
CA ARG A 63 28.85 27.70 -1.48
C ARG A 63 27.74 28.49 -0.78
N LYS A 64 27.53 29.77 -1.16
CA LYS A 64 26.43 30.59 -0.60
C LYS A 64 25.06 30.10 -1.04
N ILE A 65 24.93 29.60 -2.27
CA ILE A 65 23.69 29.04 -2.81
C ILE A 65 23.38 27.68 -2.17
N GLU A 66 24.39 26.81 -2.06
CA GLU A 66 24.26 25.48 -1.42
C GLU A 66 23.87 25.62 0.05
N LYS A 67 24.52 26.51 0.83
CA LYS A 67 24.14 26.80 2.23
C LYS A 67 22.70 27.30 2.39
N LYS A 68 22.15 28.00 1.40
CA LYS A 68 20.74 28.43 1.43
C LYS A 68 19.78 27.30 1.05
N ARG A 69 20.20 26.39 0.17
CA ARG A 69 19.43 25.19 -0.20
C ARG A 69 19.42 24.12 0.89
N GLU A 70 20.47 24.03 1.70
CA GLU A 70 20.56 23.12 2.85
C GLU A 70 19.67 23.53 4.02
N LYS A 71 19.24 24.81 4.10
CA LYS A 71 18.29 25.26 5.12
C LYS A 71 16.90 24.75 4.79
N VAL A 72 16.50 23.71 5.52
CA VAL A 72 15.14 23.16 5.51
C VAL A 72 14.14 24.26 5.88
N LEU A 73 13.04 24.38 5.13
CA LEU A 73 12.01 25.38 5.38
C LEU A 73 11.37 25.14 6.76
N HIS A 74 10.99 26.22 7.46
CA HIS A 74 10.49 26.13 8.84
C HIS A 74 9.32 25.15 8.99
N TYR A 75 8.37 25.14 8.04
CA TYR A 75 7.25 24.19 8.08
C TYR A 75 7.70 22.73 7.94
N GLU A 76 8.76 22.45 7.15
CA GLU A 76 9.32 21.11 7.01
C GLU A 76 10.08 20.70 8.26
N SER A 77 10.77 21.65 8.91
CA SER A 77 11.40 21.42 10.21
C SER A 77 10.38 21.03 11.30
N LEU A 78 9.17 21.59 11.26
CA LEU A 78 8.08 21.21 12.19
C LEU A 78 7.52 19.80 11.93
N LEU A 79 7.65 19.29 10.71
CA LEU A 79 7.24 17.94 10.31
C LEU A 79 8.32 16.89 10.61
N GLN A 80 9.57 17.30 10.83
CA GLN A 80 10.64 16.40 11.26
C GLN A 80 10.42 15.97 12.71
N ARG A 81 10.66 14.68 12.99
CA ARG A 81 10.58 14.12 14.35
C ARG A 81 11.54 14.86 15.29
N ASN A 82 11.06 15.22 16.47
CA ASN A 82 11.90 15.81 17.51
C ASN A 82 12.92 14.75 17.99
N PRO A 83 14.24 15.00 17.87
CA PRO A 83 15.27 14.02 18.27
C PRO A 83 15.34 13.80 19.78
N PHE A 84 14.82 14.70 20.60
CA PHE A 84 14.87 14.61 22.07
C PHE A 84 13.71 13.82 22.69
N VAL A 85 12.70 13.47 21.89
CA VAL A 85 11.57 12.67 22.38
C VAL A 85 11.76 11.24 21.91
N GLN A 86 11.99 10.32 22.86
CA GLN A 86 12.05 8.90 22.53
C GLN A 86 10.67 8.40 22.10
N PRO A 87 10.56 7.68 20.97
CA PRO A 87 9.29 7.16 20.50
C PRO A 87 8.78 6.09 21.47
N VAL A 88 7.59 6.29 22.03
CA VAL A 88 6.91 5.27 22.83
C VAL A 88 6.58 4.08 21.91
N PRO A 89 7.05 2.85 22.23
CA PRO A 89 6.72 1.70 21.43
C PRO A 89 5.22 1.44 21.54
N SER A 90 4.48 1.62 20.44
CA SER A 90 3.10 1.18 20.36
C SER A 90 3.07 -0.33 20.61
N SER A 91 2.27 -0.80 21.56
CA SER A 91 2.18 -2.20 22.01
C SER A 91 1.74 -3.22 20.95
N THR A 92 1.59 -2.79 19.70
CA THR A 92 1.21 -3.66 18.58
C THR A 92 2.21 -3.58 17.43
N LEU A 93 2.90 -4.71 17.25
CA LEU A 93 3.56 -5.19 16.03
C LEU A 93 4.96 -4.65 15.71
N LYS A 94 5.94 -5.54 15.90
CA LYS A 94 7.30 -5.49 15.33
C LYS A 94 7.24 -5.19 13.83
N LYS A 95 7.57 -3.96 13.42
CA LYS A 95 7.76 -3.59 12.01
C LYS A 95 9.23 -3.73 11.64
N SER A 96 9.52 -4.66 10.75
CA SER A 96 10.82 -4.86 10.13
C SER A 96 11.27 -3.61 9.37
N LYS A 97 12.52 -3.18 9.63
CA LYS A 97 13.16 -2.04 8.98
C LYS A 97 13.48 -2.42 7.52
N LYS A 98 12.71 -1.93 6.55
CA LYS A 98 13.08 -1.99 5.13
C LYS A 98 13.48 -0.59 4.65
N LYS A 99 14.80 -0.39 4.46
CA LYS A 99 15.38 0.80 3.82
C LYS A 99 14.85 0.91 2.39
N ARG A 100 14.32 2.08 2.01
CA ARG A 100 13.98 2.41 0.62
C ARG A 100 15.20 3.04 -0.04
N LYS A 101 15.67 2.45 -1.15
CA LYS A 101 16.59 3.08 -2.11
C LYS A 101 15.77 3.97 -3.05
N GLU A 102 16.13 5.24 -3.14
CA GLU A 102 15.65 6.15 -4.18
C GLU A 102 16.36 5.85 -5.51
N ILE A 103 15.60 5.79 -6.60
CA ILE A 103 16.09 5.70 -7.97
C ILE A 103 15.69 7.01 -8.67
N LEU A 104 16.71 7.74 -9.14
CA LEU A 104 16.59 8.96 -9.93
C LEU A 104 16.09 8.61 -11.35
N LYS A 105 15.12 9.36 -11.87
CA LYS A 105 14.74 9.37 -13.29
C LYS A 105 15.19 10.67 -13.93
N GLU A 106 16.03 10.54 -14.96
CA GLU A 106 16.49 11.59 -15.85
C GLU A 106 15.34 12.10 -16.75
N LYS A 107 15.34 13.40 -17.03
CA LYS A 107 14.49 14.06 -18.04
C LYS A 107 15.37 14.42 -19.23
N THR A 108 14.97 14.01 -20.42
CA THR A 108 15.49 14.54 -21.69
C THR A 108 14.55 15.63 -22.21
N GLU A 109 15.12 16.81 -22.48
CA GLU A 109 14.50 17.91 -23.21
C GLU A 109 14.52 17.64 -24.73
N THR A 110 13.52 18.15 -25.45
CA THR A 110 13.64 18.49 -26.87
C THR A 110 12.76 19.70 -27.17
N GLN A 111 13.26 20.54 -28.06
CA GLN A 111 12.89 21.93 -28.25
C GLN A 111 11.89 22.16 -29.41
N ASN A 112 11.15 23.28 -29.29
CA ASN A 112 10.84 24.33 -30.29
C ASN A 112 9.78 24.19 -31.41
N ALA A 113 9.18 25.39 -31.66
CA ALA A 113 8.42 25.93 -32.81
C ALA A 113 6.89 25.67 -32.85
N SER A 114 6.00 26.60 -33.21
CA SER A 114 6.05 27.99 -33.72
C SER A 114 4.66 28.66 -33.60
N LYS A 115 4.61 30.00 -33.57
CA LYS A 115 3.41 30.86 -33.49
C LYS A 115 2.51 30.78 -34.73
N GLY A 116 1.22 31.04 -34.53
CA GLY A 116 0.26 31.52 -35.53
C GLY A 116 -1.00 32.04 -34.84
N GLU A 117 -1.23 33.35 -34.89
CA GLU A 117 -2.47 34.02 -34.44
C GLU A 117 -3.51 33.95 -35.56
N ASP A 118 -4.81 33.83 -35.22
CA ASP A 118 -5.87 34.70 -35.75
C ASP A 118 -7.28 34.33 -35.26
N SER A 119 -7.89 35.30 -34.58
CA SER A 119 -9.29 35.73 -34.66
C SER A 119 -10.48 34.89 -34.14
N ALA A 120 -11.34 35.62 -33.41
CA ALA A 120 -12.80 35.52 -33.30
C ALA A 120 -13.45 34.40 -32.47
N THR A 121 -13.87 34.79 -31.26
CA THR A 121 -15.09 34.36 -30.55
C THR A 121 -15.40 32.86 -30.53
N THR A 122 -14.58 32.09 -29.82
CA THR A 122 -14.87 30.68 -29.53
C THR A 122 -15.65 30.56 -28.22
N LEU A 123 -16.91 30.13 -28.32
CA LEU A 123 -17.68 29.58 -27.20
C LEU A 123 -16.78 28.55 -26.47
N HIS A 124 -16.55 28.74 -25.16
CA HIS A 124 -15.73 27.83 -24.38
C HIS A 124 -16.32 26.42 -24.42
N ASP A 125 -15.67 25.53 -25.16
CA ASP A 125 -15.97 24.11 -25.19
C ASP A 125 -15.45 23.46 -23.91
N ILE A 126 -16.38 23.20 -23.00
CA ILE A 126 -16.14 22.62 -21.66
C ILE A 126 -15.55 21.20 -21.76
N TRP A 127 -15.63 20.55 -22.93
CA TRP A 127 -15.25 19.14 -23.12
C TRP A 127 -13.93 18.94 -23.87
N ASN A 128 -13.31 20.02 -24.39
CA ASN A 128 -12.00 19.96 -25.02
C ASN A 128 -10.89 20.25 -23.99
N GLU A 129 -10.54 19.24 -23.18
CA GLU A 129 -9.40 19.29 -22.26
C GLU A 129 -8.06 19.24 -23.01
N LYS A 130 -7.59 20.38 -23.51
CA LYS A 130 -6.16 20.69 -23.72
C LYS A 130 -5.78 22.08 -23.22
N GLY A 131 -6.44 22.56 -22.16
CA GLY A 131 -6.09 23.79 -21.46
C GLY A 131 -5.96 23.52 -19.96
N GLU A 132 -4.73 23.26 -19.50
CA GLU A 132 -4.40 23.24 -18.08
C GLU A 132 -4.66 24.62 -17.47
N VAL A 133 -5.82 24.82 -16.85
CA VAL A 133 -5.98 25.87 -15.85
C VAL A 133 -5.39 25.33 -14.56
N HIS A 134 -4.27 25.90 -14.13
CA HIS A 134 -3.50 25.50 -12.95
C HIS A 134 -4.23 25.75 -11.61
N ALA A 135 -5.43 25.19 -11.41
CA ALA A 135 -5.95 24.94 -10.08
C ALA A 135 -5.43 23.56 -9.64
N LYS A 136 -4.31 23.53 -8.91
CA LYS A 136 -3.74 22.29 -8.34
C LYS A 136 -4.63 21.75 -7.21
N ALA A 137 -5.90 21.46 -7.48
CA ALA A 137 -6.69 20.57 -6.65
C ALA A 137 -6.06 19.19 -6.81
N LYS A 138 -5.28 18.75 -5.81
CA LYS A 138 -4.76 17.38 -5.75
C LYS A 138 -5.97 16.44 -5.84
N LYS A 139 -6.20 15.85 -7.02
CA LYS A 139 -7.22 14.82 -7.23
C LYS A 139 -6.93 13.72 -6.20
N LYS A 140 -7.81 13.56 -5.21
CA LYS A 140 -7.68 12.49 -4.22
C LYS A 140 -7.75 11.17 -4.99
N SER A 141 -6.64 10.45 -5.06
CA SER A 141 -6.61 9.12 -5.68
C SER A 141 -7.60 8.22 -4.95
N SER A 142 -8.53 7.59 -5.68
CA SER A 142 -9.48 6.67 -5.08
C SER A 142 -8.73 5.54 -4.37
N THR A 143 -9.17 5.20 -3.16
CA THR A 143 -8.53 4.18 -2.32
C THR A 143 -8.79 2.75 -2.79
N SER A 144 -9.73 2.55 -3.71
CA SER A 144 -10.09 1.23 -4.24
C SER A 144 -9.39 0.92 -5.56
N LEU A 145 -8.92 -0.33 -5.69
CA LEU A 145 -8.38 -0.89 -6.94
C LEU A 145 -9.47 -1.23 -7.96
N ILE A 146 -10.71 -1.36 -7.49
CA ILE A 146 -11.87 -1.81 -8.25
C ILE A 146 -12.53 -0.61 -8.94
N PRO A 147 -12.87 -0.70 -10.23
CA PRO A 147 -13.52 0.39 -10.95
C PRO A 147 -14.90 0.73 -10.34
N ALA A 148 -15.33 1.98 -10.52
CA ALA A 148 -16.62 2.45 -9.97
C ALA A 148 -17.83 1.75 -10.58
N VAL A 149 -17.73 1.36 -11.85
CA VAL A 149 -18.75 0.65 -12.61
C VAL A 149 -18.06 -0.55 -13.24
N GLU A 150 -18.57 -1.74 -12.93
CA GLU A 150 -18.11 -2.97 -13.54
C GLU A 150 -18.99 -3.26 -14.75
N VAL A 151 -18.36 -3.66 -15.85
CA VAL A 151 -19.08 -4.05 -17.05
C VAL A 151 -19.51 -5.51 -16.86
N GLU A 152 -20.82 -5.75 -16.93
CA GLU A 152 -21.38 -7.10 -16.89
C GLU A 152 -20.99 -7.90 -18.15
N PRO A 153 -20.94 -9.24 -18.10
CA PRO A 153 -20.61 -10.05 -19.26
C PRO A 153 -21.69 -9.92 -20.36
N PRO A 154 -21.32 -10.10 -21.64
CA PRO A 154 -22.24 -9.87 -22.77
C PRO A 154 -23.48 -10.79 -22.76
N GLY A 155 -23.38 -11.96 -22.13
CA GLY A 155 -24.51 -12.87 -21.92
C GLY A 155 -25.64 -12.36 -21.03
N CYS A 156 -25.41 -11.28 -20.28
CA CYS A 156 -26.44 -10.62 -19.47
C CYS A 156 -27.26 -9.59 -20.26
N SER A 157 -26.93 -9.35 -21.53
CA SER A 157 -27.68 -8.43 -22.38
C SER A 157 -29.10 -8.95 -22.65
N PHE A 158 -29.96 -8.06 -23.15
CA PHE A 158 -31.36 -8.39 -23.46
C PHE A 158 -31.50 -9.47 -24.55
N ASN A 159 -30.64 -9.42 -25.56
CA ASN A 159 -30.61 -10.36 -26.67
C ASN A 159 -29.16 -10.81 -26.92
N PRO A 160 -28.61 -11.66 -26.05
CA PRO A 160 -27.23 -12.12 -26.13
C PRO A 160 -27.05 -13.16 -27.24
N PRO A 161 -25.84 -13.29 -27.82
CA PRO A 161 -25.53 -14.46 -28.63
C PRO A 161 -25.56 -15.72 -27.76
N PHE A 162 -25.96 -16.85 -28.35
CA PHE A 162 -26.22 -18.09 -27.63
C PHE A 162 -25.04 -18.54 -26.76
N GLU A 163 -23.82 -18.52 -27.29
CA GLU A 163 -22.61 -18.93 -26.55
C GLU A 163 -22.36 -18.05 -25.32
N ALA A 164 -22.41 -16.72 -25.48
CA ALA A 164 -22.21 -15.80 -24.36
C ALA A 164 -23.29 -15.94 -23.29
N HIS A 165 -24.54 -16.22 -23.70
CA HIS A 165 -25.64 -16.49 -22.78
C HIS A 165 -25.39 -17.74 -21.94
N GLN A 166 -25.00 -18.85 -22.59
CA GLN A 166 -24.68 -20.10 -21.90
C GLN A 166 -23.50 -19.92 -20.94
N ASP A 167 -22.46 -19.18 -21.32
CA ASP A 167 -21.33 -18.88 -20.44
C ASP A 167 -21.74 -18.13 -19.18
N SER A 168 -22.59 -17.10 -19.33
CA SER A 168 -23.12 -16.33 -18.20
C SER A 168 -24.04 -17.19 -17.33
N LEU A 169 -24.92 -17.99 -17.94
CA LEU A 169 -25.81 -18.91 -17.24
C LEU A 169 -25.03 -19.97 -16.45
N ALA A 170 -23.99 -20.55 -17.06
CA ALA A 170 -23.12 -21.54 -16.42
C ALA A 170 -22.42 -20.96 -15.18
N ARG A 171 -21.96 -19.71 -15.24
CA ARG A 171 -21.40 -19.02 -14.06
C ARG A 171 -22.43 -18.86 -12.95
N ALA A 172 -23.65 -18.44 -13.28
CA ALA A 172 -24.73 -18.29 -12.30
C ALA A 172 -25.08 -19.62 -11.62
N VAL A 173 -25.20 -20.70 -12.41
CA VAL A 173 -25.44 -22.05 -11.91
C VAL A 173 -24.30 -22.52 -11.00
N ALA A 174 -23.05 -22.29 -11.39
CA ALA A 174 -21.89 -22.65 -10.58
C ALA A 174 -21.92 -21.97 -9.20
N ASP A 175 -22.26 -20.68 -9.14
CA ASP A 175 -22.38 -19.93 -7.87
C ASP A 175 -23.51 -20.46 -6.97
N GLU A 176 -24.62 -20.91 -7.55
CA GLU A 176 -25.73 -21.51 -6.81
C GLU A 176 -25.40 -22.92 -6.31
N MET A 177 -24.82 -23.76 -7.16
CA MET A 177 -24.34 -25.10 -6.79
C MET A 177 -23.30 -25.01 -5.66
N GLN A 178 -22.37 -24.05 -5.72
CA GLN A 178 -21.44 -23.80 -4.61
C GLN A 178 -22.14 -23.45 -3.30
N LYS A 179 -23.26 -22.71 -3.33
CA LYS A 179 -24.03 -22.41 -2.10
C LYS A 179 -24.74 -23.65 -1.58
N ILE A 180 -25.20 -24.52 -2.47
CA ILE A 180 -25.85 -25.79 -2.12
C ILE A 180 -24.82 -26.73 -1.49
N TYR A 181 -23.68 -26.98 -2.15
CA TYR A 181 -22.61 -27.82 -1.61
C TYR A 181 -22.07 -27.32 -0.27
N LYS A 182 -21.95 -26.00 -0.08
CA LYS A 182 -21.54 -25.43 1.22
C LYS A 182 -22.54 -25.72 2.34
N LYS A 183 -23.82 -25.89 2.03
CA LYS A 183 -24.85 -26.25 3.02
C LYS A 183 -24.86 -27.75 3.29
N GLU A 184 -24.69 -28.57 2.25
CA GLU A 184 -24.76 -30.03 2.32
C GLU A 184 -23.50 -30.64 2.95
N LEU A 185 -22.32 -30.19 2.51
CA LEU A 185 -21.03 -30.64 3.05
C LEU A 185 -20.59 -29.85 4.29
N GLY A 186 -21.30 -28.76 4.60
CA GLY A 186 -20.98 -27.93 5.75
C GLY A 186 -21.24 -28.69 7.06
N PRO A 187 -20.46 -28.42 8.11
CA PRO A 187 -20.77 -28.97 9.43
C PRO A 187 -22.18 -28.51 9.83
N GLN A 188 -22.98 -29.44 10.36
CA GLN A 188 -24.30 -29.08 10.86
C GLN A 188 -24.15 -28.02 11.97
N PRO A 189 -24.98 -26.97 11.97
CA PRO A 189 -24.90 -25.96 13.03
C PRO A 189 -25.15 -26.63 14.37
N VAL A 190 -24.32 -26.31 15.37
CA VAL A 190 -24.51 -26.80 16.73
C VAL A 190 -25.93 -26.42 17.19
N PRO A 191 -26.75 -27.38 17.64
CA PRO A 191 -28.10 -27.08 18.10
C PRO A 191 -28.04 -26.04 19.23
N PRO A 192 -28.97 -25.07 19.28
CA PRO A 192 -28.95 -23.98 20.25
C PRO A 192 -29.11 -24.45 21.70
N THR A 193 -29.70 -25.62 21.90
CA THR A 193 -29.82 -26.25 23.20
C THR A 193 -29.28 -27.66 23.07
N VAL A 194 -28.09 -27.90 23.63
CA VAL A 194 -27.58 -29.26 23.86
C VAL A 194 -28.23 -29.72 25.16
N THR A 195 -29.36 -30.41 25.07
CA THR A 195 -29.85 -31.17 26.23
C THR A 195 -29.00 -32.42 26.33
N GLY A 196 -28.00 -32.43 27.23
CA GLY A 196 -27.07 -33.54 27.39
C GLY A 196 -26.34 -33.51 28.73
N GLU A 197 -26.13 -34.70 29.26
CA GLU A 197 -25.65 -35.09 30.59
C GLU A 197 -24.26 -34.54 30.96
N ILE A 198 -23.96 -34.59 32.26
CA ILE A 198 -22.68 -34.17 32.85
C ILE A 198 -21.57 -35.00 32.21
N VAL A 199 -20.81 -34.38 31.31
CA VAL A 199 -19.57 -34.95 30.76
C VAL A 199 -18.66 -35.33 31.92
N ALA A 200 -18.39 -36.63 32.06
CA ALA A 200 -17.50 -37.18 33.09
C ALA A 200 -16.13 -36.48 33.05
N GLU A 201 -15.50 -36.32 34.21
CA GLU A 201 -14.25 -35.56 34.37
C GLU A 201 -13.11 -36.08 33.48
N GLU A 202 -13.17 -37.36 33.08
CA GLU A 202 -12.19 -38.03 32.21
C GLU A 202 -12.16 -37.47 30.77
N ASP A 203 -13.31 -37.05 30.22
CA ASP A 203 -13.38 -36.52 28.84
C ASP A 203 -12.91 -35.05 28.73
N LYS A 204 -12.79 -34.34 29.87
CA LYS A 204 -12.22 -32.99 29.89
C LYS A 204 -10.71 -32.99 29.63
N PHE A 205 -10.02 -34.07 29.96
CA PHE A 205 -8.56 -34.18 29.80
C PHE A 205 -8.12 -34.37 28.33
N PHE A 206 -9.01 -34.77 27.42
CA PHE A 206 -8.68 -34.93 26.01
C PHE A 206 -8.70 -33.61 25.21
N LEU A 207 -9.29 -32.54 25.74
CA LEU A 207 -9.42 -31.27 25.01
C LEU A 207 -8.24 -30.30 25.24
N ASP A 208 -7.42 -30.52 26.26
CA ASP A 208 -6.28 -29.66 26.66
C ASP A 208 -4.92 -30.18 26.17
N ALA A 209 -4.87 -31.31 25.46
CA ALA A 209 -3.62 -32.03 25.15
C ALA A 209 -2.85 -31.53 23.90
N ASP A 210 -3.18 -30.38 23.31
CA ASP A 210 -2.48 -29.83 22.13
C ASP A 210 -2.04 -28.35 22.30
N ASP A 211 -1.73 -27.92 23.53
CA ASP A 211 -0.87 -26.75 23.76
C ASP A 211 0.55 -27.22 24.11
N GLY A 212 1.33 -27.46 23.05
CA GLY A 212 2.72 -27.91 23.15
C GLY A 212 3.61 -26.87 23.83
N ASN A 213 3.92 -27.11 25.10
CA ASN A 213 5.10 -26.59 25.78
C ASN A 213 5.52 -27.54 26.91
N GLU A 214 6.08 -28.70 26.56
CA GLU A 214 6.93 -29.48 27.47
C GLU A 214 8.34 -28.90 27.45
N SER A 215 8.64 -28.00 28.40
CA SER A 215 10.00 -27.89 28.91
C SER A 215 10.05 -28.63 30.24
N ASP A 216 10.61 -29.83 30.15
CA ASP A 216 11.12 -30.63 31.24
C ASP A 216 12.06 -29.77 32.12
N VAL A 217 11.59 -29.43 33.32
CA VAL A 217 12.42 -28.99 34.45
C VAL A 217 11.85 -29.65 35.69
N GLU A 218 12.38 -30.84 35.97
CA GLU A 218 12.26 -31.54 37.24
C GLU A 218 12.90 -30.67 38.35
N GLU A 219 12.11 -29.81 39.00
CA GLU A 219 12.47 -29.25 40.31
C GLU A 219 11.98 -30.22 41.40
N GLY A 220 12.92 -30.88 42.05
CA GLY A 220 12.64 -31.76 43.17
C GLY A 220 12.20 -30.99 44.40
N GLU A 221 11.03 -31.34 44.94
CA GLU A 221 10.70 -31.14 46.35
C GLU A 221 10.88 -32.45 47.12
N GLY A 222 11.47 -32.35 48.29
CA GLY A 222 11.97 -33.48 49.06
C GLY A 222 10.92 -34.20 49.90
N ASP A 223 11.35 -35.31 50.49
CA ASP A 223 10.79 -35.77 51.76
C ASP A 223 11.83 -36.53 52.60
N VAL A 224 11.72 -36.31 53.90
CA VAL A 224 12.56 -36.79 54.99
C VAL A 224 12.06 -38.17 55.41
N GLY A 225 12.84 -39.22 55.16
CA GLY A 225 12.53 -40.58 55.60
C GLY A 225 13.78 -41.38 55.91
N ASN A 226 14.06 -41.54 57.20
CA ASN A 226 15.20 -42.26 57.77
C ASN A 226 15.04 -43.78 57.65
N GLU A 227 15.95 -44.47 56.96
CA GLU A 227 16.16 -45.92 57.17
C GLU A 227 17.62 -46.34 56.87
N LEU A 228 18.43 -46.33 57.94
CA LEU A 228 19.36 -47.40 58.33
C LEU A 228 20.16 -48.11 57.21
N HIS A 229 21.15 -47.43 56.64
CA HIS A 229 22.42 -48.09 56.35
C HIS A 229 23.55 -47.35 57.06
N ALA A 230 24.07 -47.99 58.11
CA ALA A 230 25.25 -47.57 58.83
C ALA A 230 26.39 -47.30 57.84
N GLN A 231 26.60 -46.03 57.51
CA GLN A 231 27.76 -45.58 56.76
C GLN A 231 28.98 -45.83 57.63
N ARG A 232 29.58 -47.01 57.48
CA ARG A 232 30.96 -47.25 57.90
C ARG A 232 31.79 -46.16 57.25
N LYS A 233 32.22 -45.18 58.04
CA LYS A 233 33.24 -44.19 57.63
C LYS A 233 34.47 -45.00 57.24
N VAL A 234 34.63 -45.28 55.94
CA VAL A 234 35.83 -45.90 55.41
C VAL A 234 36.94 -44.92 55.70
N LYS A 235 37.83 -45.26 56.65
CA LYS A 235 39.04 -44.48 56.91
C LYS A 235 39.75 -44.32 55.57
N THR A 236 39.75 -43.11 55.02
CA THR A 236 40.49 -42.82 53.80
C THR A 236 41.96 -42.99 54.13
N LYS A 237 42.58 -44.03 53.56
CA LYS A 237 44.03 -44.23 53.70
C LYS A 237 44.71 -42.95 53.23
N MET A 238 45.67 -42.43 54.00
CA MET A 238 46.47 -41.26 53.57
C MET A 238 47.16 -41.63 52.27
N VAL A 239 46.70 -41.01 51.18
CA VAL A 239 47.28 -41.14 49.85
C VAL A 239 48.71 -40.63 49.92
N THR A 240 49.66 -41.41 49.41
CA THR A 240 51.07 -41.03 49.38
C THR A 240 51.29 -39.88 48.39
N GLN A 241 52.36 -39.10 48.54
CA GLN A 241 52.66 -37.97 47.63
C GLN A 241 52.79 -38.43 46.17
N VAL A 242 53.30 -39.64 45.95
CA VAL A 242 53.42 -40.28 44.63
C VAL A 242 52.05 -40.57 44.00
N GLU A 243 51.08 -41.08 44.77
CA GLU A 243 49.72 -41.32 44.29
C GLU A 243 48.97 -40.02 43.96
N ARG A 244 49.22 -38.92 44.69
CA ARG A 244 48.69 -37.59 44.33
C ARG A 244 49.26 -37.10 43.00
N ASN A 245 50.57 -37.23 42.78
CA ASN A 245 51.21 -36.83 41.53
C ASN A 245 50.74 -37.69 40.35
N ARG A 246 50.52 -39.00 40.55
CA ARG A 246 49.96 -39.90 39.53
C ARG A 246 48.53 -39.51 39.15
N ARG A 247 47.69 -39.14 40.12
CA ARG A 247 46.32 -38.63 39.87
C ARG A 247 46.32 -37.26 39.19
N ALA A 248 47.24 -36.37 39.54
CA ALA A 248 47.38 -35.07 38.89
C ALA A 248 47.73 -35.22 37.41
N ARG A 249 48.71 -36.07 37.07
CA ARG A 249 49.10 -36.38 35.68
C ARG A 249 47.96 -36.99 34.87
N HIS A 250 47.25 -37.97 35.43
CA HIS A 250 46.10 -38.58 34.76
C HIS A 250 44.96 -37.57 34.55
N LYS A 251 44.72 -36.69 35.52
CA LYS A 251 43.72 -35.61 35.39
C LYS A 251 44.11 -34.59 34.32
N GLU A 252 45.40 -34.30 34.17
CA GLU A 252 45.93 -33.42 33.11
C GLU A 252 45.81 -34.07 31.74
N GLN A 253 46.10 -35.37 31.62
CA GLN A 253 45.90 -36.14 30.37
C GLN A 253 44.43 -36.14 29.95
N LEU A 254 43.52 -36.48 30.86
CA LEU A 254 42.07 -36.44 30.58
C LEU A 254 41.58 -35.04 30.18
N LYS A 255 42.16 -33.99 30.76
CA LYS A 255 41.84 -32.61 30.38
C LYS A 255 42.35 -32.27 28.99
N ALA A 256 43.58 -32.64 28.68
CA ALA A 256 44.18 -32.42 27.36
C ALA A 256 43.44 -33.20 26.26
N GLU A 257 43.04 -34.43 26.54
CA GLU A 257 42.18 -35.24 25.66
C GLU A 257 40.82 -34.58 25.46
N ALA A 258 40.16 -34.14 26.54
CA ALA A 258 38.89 -33.41 26.44
C ALA A 258 39.01 -32.06 25.70
N GLU A 259 40.15 -31.38 25.80
CA GLU A 259 40.44 -30.16 25.05
C GLU A 259 40.69 -30.46 23.56
N ALA A 260 41.40 -31.54 23.25
CA ALA A 260 41.59 -32.00 21.88
C ALA A 260 40.26 -32.39 21.22
N GLU A 261 39.41 -33.16 21.90
CA GLU A 261 38.07 -33.51 21.43
C GLU A 261 37.21 -32.26 21.17
N LYS A 262 37.29 -31.23 22.03
CA LYS A 262 36.62 -29.95 21.81
C LYS A 262 37.14 -29.25 20.56
N LEU A 263 38.45 -29.22 20.33
CA LEU A 263 39.04 -28.61 19.13
C LEU A 263 38.62 -29.37 17.87
N GLU A 264 38.57 -30.70 17.91
CA GLU A 264 38.06 -31.50 16.80
C GLU A 264 36.59 -31.22 16.52
N ASN A 265 35.76 -31.07 17.55
CA ASN A 265 34.35 -30.72 17.38
C ASN A 265 34.18 -29.33 16.78
N LEU A 266 34.96 -28.34 17.22
CA LEU A 266 34.97 -27.00 16.63
C LEU A 266 35.41 -27.03 15.16
N ASN A 267 36.42 -27.83 14.81
CA ASN A 267 36.84 -27.98 13.42
C ASN A 267 35.73 -28.62 12.56
N LYS A 268 35.05 -29.66 13.07
CA LYS A 268 33.90 -30.28 12.38
C LYS A 268 32.76 -29.28 12.17
N GLU A 269 32.48 -28.41 13.15
CA GLU A 269 31.50 -27.33 13.01
C GLU A 269 31.92 -26.32 11.94
N ILE A 270 33.19 -25.90 11.93
CA ILE A 270 33.75 -24.98 10.93
C ILE A 270 33.64 -25.58 9.52
N ASP A 271 33.96 -26.86 9.36
CA ASP A 271 33.88 -27.56 8.08
C ASP A 271 32.43 -27.69 7.59
N SER A 272 31.45 -27.74 8.49
CA SER A 272 30.01 -27.80 8.15
C SER A 272 29.40 -26.45 7.76
N LEU A 273 30.07 -25.32 8.04
CA LEU A 273 29.55 -23.98 7.78
C LEU A 273 29.09 -23.74 6.32
N PRO A 274 29.79 -24.21 5.27
CA PRO A 274 29.36 -24.02 3.89
C PRO A 274 28.02 -24.70 3.60
N ASP A 275 27.74 -25.85 4.21
CA ASP A 275 26.48 -26.57 4.02
C ASP A 275 25.36 -25.89 4.79
N ILE A 276 25.62 -25.41 6.02
CA ILE A 276 24.69 -24.57 6.78
C ILE A 276 24.33 -23.31 5.98
N LEU A 277 25.31 -22.65 5.34
CA LEU A 277 25.06 -21.47 4.51
C LEU A 277 24.20 -21.79 3.28
N LYS A 278 24.43 -22.93 2.61
CA LYS A 278 23.58 -23.39 1.51
C LYS A 278 22.15 -23.65 1.98
N ASP A 279 21.98 -24.24 3.15
CA ASP A 279 20.66 -24.55 3.69
C ASP A 279 19.90 -23.30 4.13
N ILE A 280 20.58 -22.33 4.75
CA ILE A 280 20.01 -21.00 5.02
C ILE A 280 19.56 -20.33 3.71
N ALA A 281 20.38 -20.39 2.65
CA ALA A 281 20.01 -19.81 1.37
C ALA A 281 18.75 -20.46 0.76
N LYS A 282 18.66 -21.80 0.79
CA LYS A 282 17.46 -22.53 0.35
C LYS A 282 16.22 -22.15 1.20
N GLU A 283 16.38 -22.05 2.51
CA GLU A 283 15.30 -21.68 3.43
C GLU A 283 14.81 -20.25 3.17
N ASP A 284 15.73 -19.31 2.93
CA ASP A 284 15.41 -17.92 2.60
C ASP A 284 14.71 -17.80 1.23
N GLU A 285 15.13 -18.58 0.23
CA GLU A 285 14.42 -18.68 -1.05
C GLU A 285 13.01 -19.24 -0.88
N GLU A 286 12.83 -20.27 -0.05
CA GLU A 286 11.50 -20.78 0.30
C GLU A 286 10.64 -19.76 1.02
N LYS A 287 11.18 -19.08 2.04
CA LYS A 287 10.50 -18.00 2.75
C LYS A 287 10.10 -16.89 1.78
N HIS A 288 10.98 -16.53 0.83
CA HIS A 288 10.70 -15.54 -0.19
C HIS A 288 9.58 -16.01 -1.13
N ARG A 289 9.64 -17.24 -1.64
CA ARG A 289 8.58 -17.85 -2.47
C ARG A 289 7.23 -17.87 -1.74
N ARG A 290 7.20 -18.29 -0.47
CA ARG A 290 6.00 -18.28 0.39
C ARG A 290 5.47 -16.85 0.57
N HIS A 291 6.35 -15.88 0.82
CA HIS A 291 5.96 -14.47 0.93
C HIS A 291 5.36 -13.94 -0.37
N MET A 292 6.00 -14.19 -1.52
CA MET A 292 5.52 -13.75 -2.82
C MET A 292 4.14 -14.35 -3.14
N ARG A 293 3.93 -15.65 -2.88
CA ARG A 293 2.61 -16.29 -3.01
C ARG A 293 1.54 -15.57 -2.17
N ARG A 294 1.85 -15.25 -0.91
CA ARG A 294 0.92 -14.51 -0.02
C ARG A 294 0.62 -13.10 -0.54
N VAL A 295 1.62 -12.40 -1.07
CA VAL A 295 1.45 -11.05 -1.63
C VAL A 295 0.58 -11.10 -2.88
N VAL A 296 0.84 -12.03 -3.80
CA VAL A 296 0.05 -12.22 -5.03
C VAL A 296 -1.40 -12.57 -4.69
N ALA A 297 -1.63 -13.57 -3.82
CA ALA A 297 -2.98 -13.95 -3.40
C ALA A 297 -3.73 -12.78 -2.74
N LYS A 298 -3.03 -11.94 -1.96
CA LYS A 298 -3.61 -10.74 -1.37
C LYS A 298 -3.96 -9.70 -2.44
N GLN A 299 -3.09 -9.46 -3.42
CA GLN A 299 -3.35 -8.53 -4.51
C GLN A 299 -4.53 -8.99 -5.38
N GLU A 300 -4.60 -10.27 -5.73
CA GLU A 300 -5.74 -10.86 -6.45
C GLU A 300 -7.04 -10.71 -5.68
N ARG A 301 -7.01 -11.01 -4.38
CA ARG A 301 -8.17 -10.82 -3.51
C ARG A 301 -8.64 -9.36 -3.48
N LEU A 302 -7.72 -8.39 -3.41
CA LEU A 302 -8.06 -6.96 -3.41
C LEU A 302 -8.65 -6.46 -4.74
N LYS A 303 -8.38 -7.15 -5.85
CA LYS A 303 -9.02 -6.88 -7.15
C LYS A 303 -10.45 -7.40 -7.20
N ALA A 304 -10.75 -8.50 -6.50
CA ALA A 304 -12.07 -9.12 -6.52
C ALA A 304 -13.01 -8.64 -5.41
N ALA A 305 -12.49 -8.42 -4.20
CA ALA A 305 -13.29 -8.16 -3.01
C ALA A 305 -12.59 -7.15 -2.07
N PRO A 306 -13.38 -6.37 -1.32
CA PRO A 306 -12.82 -5.43 -0.35
C PRO A 306 -12.17 -6.18 0.81
N PRO A 307 -11.19 -5.54 1.49
CA PRO A 307 -10.78 -5.95 2.83
C PRO A 307 -11.99 -6.04 3.78
N ARG A 308 -11.88 -6.84 4.84
CA ARG A 308 -12.93 -6.92 5.85
C ARG A 308 -12.98 -5.62 6.64
N LEU A 309 -13.99 -4.78 6.36
CA LEU A 309 -14.19 -3.49 7.03
C LEU A 309 -14.99 -3.59 8.33
N GLY A 310 -15.78 -4.65 8.52
CA GLY A 310 -16.66 -4.77 9.69
C GLY A 310 -17.03 -6.21 10.05
N LYS A 311 -18.13 -6.36 10.80
CA LYS A 311 -18.63 -7.67 11.27
C LYS A 311 -19.01 -8.60 10.12
N HIS A 312 -19.63 -8.07 9.07
CA HIS A 312 -20.07 -8.87 7.93
C HIS A 312 -19.04 -8.88 6.80
N LYS A 313 -18.90 -10.03 6.13
CA LYS A 313 -18.10 -10.16 4.91
C LYS A 313 -18.89 -9.60 3.74
N PHE A 314 -18.19 -9.10 2.73
CA PHE A 314 -18.83 -8.73 1.46
C PHE A 314 -19.32 -10.00 0.75
N GLU A 315 -20.59 -9.99 0.38
CA GLU A 315 -21.21 -11.02 -0.45
C GLU A 315 -21.57 -10.39 -1.80
N PRO A 316 -21.08 -10.95 -2.92
CA PRO A 316 -21.39 -10.44 -4.25
C PRO A 316 -22.88 -10.61 -4.55
N ALA A 317 -23.42 -9.70 -5.37
CA ALA A 317 -24.77 -9.86 -5.91
C ALA A 317 -24.81 -11.07 -6.86
N PRO A 318 -25.92 -11.83 -6.90
CA PRO A 318 -26.08 -12.87 -7.91
C PRO A 318 -26.04 -12.25 -9.31
N LEU A 319 -25.45 -12.98 -10.25
CA LEU A 319 -25.37 -12.58 -11.65
C LEU A 319 -26.79 -12.45 -12.24
N GLN A 320 -27.06 -11.36 -12.96
CA GLN A 320 -28.36 -11.11 -13.57
C GLN A 320 -28.37 -11.66 -14.99
N VAL A 321 -28.85 -12.89 -15.16
CA VAL A 321 -28.97 -13.54 -16.47
C VAL A 321 -30.42 -13.93 -16.69
N LEU A 322 -30.96 -13.63 -17.86
CA LEU A 322 -32.28 -14.11 -18.27
C LEU A 322 -32.23 -15.61 -18.50
N LEU A 323 -33.28 -16.34 -18.11
CA LEU A 323 -33.38 -17.76 -18.46
C LEU A 323 -33.67 -17.92 -19.96
N THR A 324 -33.37 -19.10 -20.52
CA THR A 324 -33.63 -19.41 -21.94
C THR A 324 -35.10 -19.19 -22.32
N GLU A 325 -36.03 -19.51 -21.43
CA GLU A 325 -37.47 -19.30 -21.61
C GLU A 325 -37.88 -17.82 -21.59
N GLU A 326 -37.07 -16.95 -20.97
CA GLU A 326 -37.35 -15.53 -20.83
C GLU A 326 -36.79 -14.70 -21.98
N ILE A 327 -35.85 -15.27 -22.75
CA ILE A 327 -35.28 -14.63 -23.93
C ILE A 327 -36.27 -14.75 -25.10
N SER A 328 -37.04 -13.69 -25.31
CA SER A 328 -38.07 -13.63 -26.37
C SER A 328 -37.73 -12.70 -27.53
N GLY A 329 -36.61 -11.98 -27.45
CA GLY A 329 -36.17 -10.97 -28.43
C GLY A 329 -37.03 -9.70 -28.50
N SER A 330 -38.16 -9.62 -27.78
CA SER A 330 -39.03 -8.43 -27.72
C SER A 330 -38.91 -7.65 -26.41
N LEU A 331 -38.51 -6.37 -26.48
CA LEU A 331 -38.38 -5.50 -25.29
C LEU A 331 -39.70 -5.32 -24.52
N ARG A 332 -40.85 -5.48 -25.19
CA ARG A 332 -42.18 -5.38 -24.55
C ARG A 332 -42.46 -6.54 -23.59
N LYS A 333 -41.78 -7.67 -23.77
CA LYS A 333 -41.90 -8.87 -22.94
C LYS A 333 -40.81 -8.96 -21.87
N LEU A 334 -39.88 -8.00 -21.82
CA LEU A 334 -38.79 -8.01 -20.87
C LEU A 334 -39.31 -7.81 -19.44
N LYS A 335 -39.02 -8.77 -18.56
CA LYS A 335 -39.28 -8.62 -17.14
C LYS A 335 -38.31 -7.61 -16.54
N GLY A 336 -38.82 -6.70 -15.72
CA GLY A 336 -38.00 -5.72 -15.01
C GLY A 336 -36.97 -6.42 -14.12
N CYS A 337 -35.68 -6.15 -14.37
CA CYS A 337 -34.57 -6.67 -13.59
C CYS A 337 -34.26 -5.78 -12.37
N CYS A 338 -33.14 -6.03 -11.68
CA CYS A 338 -32.86 -5.41 -10.39
C CYS A 338 -32.78 -3.88 -10.45
N THR A 339 -33.00 -3.23 -9.31
CA THR A 339 -32.90 -1.77 -9.22
C THR A 339 -31.46 -1.33 -9.30
N LEU A 340 -31.16 -0.34 -10.16
CA LEU A 340 -29.83 0.27 -10.29
C LEU A 340 -29.27 0.74 -8.94
N ALA A 341 -30.14 1.22 -8.05
CA ALA A 341 -29.75 1.62 -6.69
C ALA A 341 -29.08 0.47 -5.91
N ARG A 342 -29.57 -0.76 -6.06
CA ARG A 342 -29.02 -1.95 -5.39
C ARG A 342 -27.68 -2.37 -5.96
N ASP A 343 -27.54 -2.28 -7.29
CA ASP A 343 -26.26 -2.51 -7.96
C ASP A 343 -25.20 -1.48 -7.51
N ARG A 344 -25.54 -0.18 -7.53
CA ARG A 344 -24.64 0.89 -7.06
C ARG A 344 -24.26 0.74 -5.60
N PHE A 345 -25.22 0.36 -4.75
CA PHE A 345 -24.97 0.07 -3.34
C PHE A 345 -23.96 -1.08 -3.19
N LYS A 346 -24.11 -2.16 -3.96
CA LYS A 346 -23.17 -3.28 -3.96
C LYS A 346 -21.80 -2.93 -4.55
N SER A 347 -21.73 -2.07 -5.55
CA SER A 347 -20.47 -1.49 -6.04
C SER A 347 -19.76 -0.65 -4.96
N LEU A 348 -20.48 0.11 -4.14
CA LEU A 348 -19.88 0.86 -3.01
C LEU A 348 -19.34 -0.07 -1.92
N GLU A 349 -20.06 -1.15 -1.60
CA GLU A 349 -19.57 -2.18 -0.69
C GLU A 349 -18.33 -2.88 -1.27
N LYS A 350 -18.36 -3.27 -2.56
CA LYS A 350 -17.26 -3.95 -3.24
C LYS A 350 -15.99 -3.11 -3.27
N ARG A 351 -16.12 -1.80 -3.49
CA ARG A 351 -15.01 -0.84 -3.40
C ARG A 351 -14.52 -0.57 -1.98
N GLY A 352 -15.19 -1.09 -0.96
CA GLY A 352 -14.86 -0.83 0.43
C GLY A 352 -15.09 0.63 0.85
N LEU A 353 -15.97 1.35 0.14
CA LEU A 353 -16.42 2.69 0.54
C LEU A 353 -17.53 2.59 1.59
N LEU A 354 -18.35 1.54 1.49
CA LEU A 354 -19.38 1.22 2.46
C LEU A 354 -19.06 -0.10 3.17
N VAL A 355 -19.33 -0.15 4.47
CA VAL A 355 -19.20 -1.38 5.26
C VAL A 355 -20.38 -2.31 4.93
N PRO A 356 -20.15 -3.59 4.58
CA PRO A 356 -21.21 -4.55 4.39
C PRO A 356 -22.08 -4.69 5.64
N LYS A 357 -23.40 -4.58 5.47
CA LYS A 357 -24.38 -4.74 6.56
C LYS A 357 -25.26 -5.95 6.30
N ALA A 358 -25.62 -6.67 7.36
CA ALA A 358 -26.67 -7.68 7.26
C ALA A 358 -28.00 -7.01 6.88
N LYS A 359 -28.83 -7.74 6.13
CA LYS A 359 -30.22 -7.33 5.91
C LYS A 359 -30.91 -7.29 7.27
N GLY A 360 -31.25 -6.10 7.73
CA GLY A 360 -32.05 -5.94 8.94
C GLY A 360 -33.36 -6.69 8.77
N ARG A 361 -33.67 -7.62 9.67
CA ARG A 361 -35.04 -8.13 9.78
C ARG A 361 -35.88 -6.92 10.19
N ARG A 362 -36.74 -6.42 9.30
CA ARG A 362 -37.81 -5.52 9.72
C ARG A 362 -38.58 -6.30 10.77
N ARG A 363 -38.53 -5.84 12.03
CA ARG A 363 -39.51 -6.27 13.02
C ARG A 363 -40.86 -5.91 12.43
N LYS A 364 -41.62 -6.94 12.06
CA LYS A 364 -43.01 -6.78 11.65
C LYS A 364 -43.81 -6.35 12.85
#